data_AF-A0A3N5GAB5-F1
#
_entry.id   AF-A0A3N5GAB5-F1
#
_cell.length_a   1.000
_cell.length_b   1.000
_cell.length_c   1.000
_cell.angle_alpha   90.00
_cell.angle_beta   90.00
_cell.angle_gamma   90.00
#
_symmetry.space_group_name_H-M   'P 1'
#
loop_
_entity.id
_entity.type
_entity.pdbx_description
1 polymer ?
#
loop_
_entity_poly.entity_id
_entity_poly.type
_entity_poly.pdbx_seq_one_letter_code
_entity_poly.pdbx_strand_id
1 'polypeptide(L)'
;MRSERGFTLIELLIVVAIIGIIAAIAVPGLLRARMAGNEASAVGSLRAVNSAQTAYSTNCAQGFAATMGELATPPATGGQPFVSP
;
A
#
# COMPACT_ATOMS: atom_id res chain seq x y z
N MET A 1 -35.13 -27.01 -35.71
CA MET A 1 -35.16 -25.52 -35.69
C MET A 1 -34.67 -25.10 -34.32
N ARG A 2 -33.46 -24.52 -34.22
CA ARG A 2 -32.93 -24.06 -32.93
C ARG A 2 -33.55 -22.70 -32.64
N SER A 3 -34.37 -22.60 -31.60
CA SER A 3 -34.84 -21.31 -31.10
C SER A 3 -33.68 -20.58 -30.45
N GLU A 4 -33.10 -19.63 -31.17
CA GLU A 4 -32.21 -18.63 -30.58
C GLU A 4 -33.08 -17.65 -29.80
N ARG A 5 -33.09 -17.77 -28.47
CA ARG A 5 -33.69 -16.76 -27.60
C ARG A 5 -32.74 -15.55 -27.57
N GLY A 6 -33.13 -14.48 -28.26
CA GLY A 6 -32.44 -13.19 -28.19
C GLY A 6 -32.56 -12.58 -26.80
N PHE A 7 -31.51 -11.86 -26.39
CA PHE A 7 -31.45 -11.12 -25.14
C PHE A 7 -32.34 -9.87 -25.22
N THR A 8 -33.16 -9.59 -24.20
CA THR A 8 -34.04 -8.41 -24.23
C THR A 8 -33.32 -7.15 -23.72
N LEU A 9 -33.65 -5.98 -24.27
CA LEU A 9 -33.09 -4.71 -23.78
C LEU A 9 -33.48 -4.42 -22.32
N ILE A 10 -34.66 -4.89 -21.89
CA ILE A 10 -35.13 -4.72 -20.51
C ILE A 10 -34.32 -5.57 -19.52
N GLU A 11 -33.89 -6.78 -19.91
CA GLU A 11 -32.97 -7.58 -19.11
C GLU A 11 -31.63 -6.86 -18.91
N LEU A 12 -31.10 -6.18 -19.95
CA LEU A 12 -29.81 -5.48 -19.82
C LEU A 12 -29.96 -4.27 -18.91
N LEU A 13 -31.07 -3.54 -19.05
CA LEU A 13 -31.36 -2.35 -18.26
C LEU A 13 -31.43 -2.64 -16.76
N ILE A 14 -32.08 -3.73 -16.36
CA ILE A 14 -32.18 -4.12 -14.94
C ILE A 14 -30.80 -4.52 -14.42
N VAL A 15 -30.00 -5.23 -15.21
CA VAL A 15 -28.64 -5.66 -14.82
C VAL A 15 -27.75 -4.44 -14.56
N VAL A 16 -27.69 -3.48 -15.49
CA VAL A 16 -26.86 -2.28 -15.28
C VAL A 16 -27.39 -1.40 -14.15
N ALA A 17 -28.70 -1.37 -13.91
CA ALA A 17 -29.28 -0.67 -12.77
C ALA A 17 -28.82 -1.27 -11.42
N ILE A 18 -28.84 -2.59 -11.28
CA ILE A 18 -28.38 -3.27 -10.06
C ILE A 18 -26.86 -3.07 -9.87
N ILE A 19 -26.06 -3.22 -10.93
CA ILE A 19 -24.61 -2.97 -10.88
C ILE A 19 -24.33 -1.51 -10.49
N GLY A 20 -25.11 -0.55 -11.01
CA GLY A 20 -25.00 0.86 -10.66
C GLY A 20 -25.24 1.14 -9.18
N ILE A 21 -26.27 0.52 -8.59
CA ILE A 21 -26.57 0.65 -7.14
C ILE A 21 -25.42 0.07 -6.30
N ILE A 22 -24.92 -1.12 -6.67
CA ILE A 22 -23.79 -1.75 -5.97
C ILE A 22 -22.54 -0.88 -6.07
N ALA A 23 -22.23 -0.37 -7.27
CA ALA A 23 -21.07 0.49 -7.51
C ALA A 23 -21.14 1.79 -6.70
N ALA A 24 -22.32 2.42 -6.61
CA ALA A 24 -22.52 3.65 -5.85
C ALA A 24 -22.18 3.48 -4.35
N ILE A 25 -22.48 2.32 -3.76
CA ILE A 25 -22.16 2.01 -2.36
C ILE A 25 -20.71 1.52 -2.20
N ALA A 26 -20.22 0.73 -3.16
CA ALA A 26 -18.90 0.10 -3.09
C ALA A 26 -17.73 1.09 -3.29
N VAL A 27 -17.85 2.04 -4.23
CA VAL A 27 -16.79 2.99 -4.56
C VAL A 27 -16.30 3.81 -3.36
N PRO A 28 -17.14 4.49 -2.56
CA PRO A 28 -16.66 5.24 -1.40
C PRO A 28 -15.99 4.35 -0.36
N GLY A 29 -16.49 3.12 -0.16
CA GLY A 29 -15.86 2.13 0.74
C GLY A 29 -14.47 1.73 0.25
N LEU A 30 -14.31 1.47 -1.04
CA LEU A 30 -13.03 1.14 -1.66
C LEU A 30 -12.02 2.30 -1.55
N LEU A 31 -12.45 3.54 -1.78
CA LEU A 31 -11.59 4.71 -1.63
C LEU A 31 -11.08 4.84 -0.19
N ARG A 32 -11.95 4.62 0.80
CA ARG A 32 -11.55 4.65 2.22
C ARG A 32 -10.57 3.54 2.56
N ALA A 33 -10.81 2.32 2.08
CA ALA A 33 -9.90 1.20 2.28
C ALA A 33 -8.53 1.45 1.66
N ARG A 34 -8.46 2.07 0.48
CA ARG A 34 -7.20 2.48 -0.15
C ARG A 34 -6.45 3.53 0.66
N MET A 35 -7.14 4.55 1.16
CA MET A 35 -6.52 5.57 2.02
C MET A 35 -5.94 4.94 3.30
N ALA A 36 -6.72 4.09 3.98
CA ALA A 36 -6.24 3.37 5.16
C ALA A 36 -5.05 2.44 4.85
N GLY A 37 -5.06 1.78 3.69
CA GLY A 37 -3.93 0.95 3.23
C GLY A 37 -2.66 1.77 3.00
N ASN A 38 -2.79 2.95 2.39
CA ASN A 38 -1.66 3.86 2.18
C ASN A 38 -1.11 4.39 3.51
N GLU A 39 -1.98 4.74 4.46
CA GLU A 39 -1.60 5.15 5.81
C GLU A 39 -0.86 4.03 6.56
N ALA A 40 -1.39 2.80 6.50
CA ALA A 40 -0.73 1.64 7.09
C ALA A 40 0.64 1.38 6.48
N SER A 41 0.78 1.53 5.15
CA SER A 41 2.07 1.42 4.46
C SER A 41 3.05 2.49 4.92
N ALA A 42 2.60 3.75 5.03
CA ALA A 42 3.44 4.85 5.49
C ALA A 42 3.91 4.63 6.94
N VAL A 43 3.02 4.18 7.82
CA VAL A 43 3.37 3.79 9.21
C VAL A 43 4.38 2.65 9.21
N GLY A 44 4.22 1.65 8.33
CA GLY A 44 5.18 0.56 8.16
C GLY A 44 6.57 1.07 7.76
N SER A 45 6.64 1.95 6.75
CA SER A 45 7.90 2.59 6.33
C SER A 45 8.55 3.40 7.46
N LEU A 46 7.77 4.18 8.21
CA LEU A 46 8.29 4.95 9.35
C LEU A 46 8.82 4.06 10.47
N ARG A 47 8.17 2.93 10.75
CA ARG A 47 8.68 1.94 11.73
C ARG A 47 9.99 1.31 11.26
N ALA A 48 10.10 0.98 9.97
CA ALA A 48 11.34 0.47 9.40
C ALA A 48 12.48 1.48 9.55
N VAL A 49 12.23 2.76 9.23
CA VAL A 49 13.21 3.84 9.41
C VAL A 49 13.57 4.02 10.90
N ASN A 50 12.60 4.00 11.82
CA ASN A 50 12.87 4.13 13.24
C ASN A 50 13.75 2.99 13.78
N SER A 51 13.48 1.76 13.35
CA SER A 51 14.33 0.60 13.68
C SER A 51 15.73 0.76 13.11
N ALA A 52 15.86 1.22 11.86
CA ALA A 52 17.14 1.47 11.21
C ALA A 52 17.95 2.56 11.92
N GLN A 53 17.30 3.65 12.33
CA GLN A 53 17.88 4.73 13.12
C GLN A 53 18.39 4.24 14.48
N THR A 54 17.60 3.40 15.16
CA THR A 54 18.01 2.79 16.43
C THR A 54 19.25 1.92 16.23
N ALA A 55 19.25 1.05 15.21
CA ALA A 55 20.38 0.20 14.88
C ALA A 55 21.63 1.00 14.47
N TYR A 56 21.47 2.10 13.74
CA TYR A 56 22.57 3.00 13.41
C TYR A 56 23.17 3.60 14.68
N SER A 57 22.33 4.10 15.59
CA SER A 57 22.79 4.73 16.83
C SER A 57 23.58 3.80 17.75
N THR A 58 23.21 2.51 17.79
CA THR A 58 23.92 1.51 18.59
C THR A 58 25.25 1.08 17.96
N ASN A 59 25.32 1.03 16.63
CA ASN A 59 26.49 0.48 15.92
C ASN A 59 27.54 1.54 15.55
N CYS A 60 27.11 2.77 15.30
CA CYS A 60 27.99 3.82 14.76
C CYS A 60 28.45 4.83 15.81
N ALA A 61 27.95 4.78 17.05
CA ALA A 61 28.31 5.65 18.19
C ALA A 61 28.27 7.17 17.91
N GLN A 62 27.62 7.59 16.82
CA GLN A 62 27.49 8.99 16.38
C GLN A 62 26.09 9.57 16.61
N GLY A 63 25.22 8.88 17.36
CA GLY A 63 23.82 9.26 17.53
C GLY A 63 22.95 8.77 16.37
N PHE A 64 21.90 9.52 16.03
CA PHE A 64 21.01 9.18 14.91
C PHE A 64 21.55 9.73 13.58
N ALA A 65 21.24 9.06 12.48
CA ALA A 65 21.64 9.50 11.15
C ALA A 65 20.83 10.73 10.71
N ALA A 66 21.51 11.71 10.13
CA ALA A 66 20.94 12.95 9.64
C ALA A 66 20.28 12.79 8.25
N THR A 67 20.69 11.77 7.49
CA THR A 67 20.18 11.53 6.14
C THR A 67 19.81 10.07 5.90
N MET A 68 18.92 9.84 4.94
CA MET A 68 18.56 8.48 4.50
C MET A 68 19.73 7.77 3.80
N GLY A 69 20.68 8.53 3.25
CA GLY A 69 21.91 8.01 2.65
C GLY A 69 22.82 7.34 3.68
N GLU A 70 22.90 7.89 4.90
CA GLU A 70 23.68 7.29 5.99
C GLU A 70 23.06 5.97 6.50
N LEU A 71 21.74 5.82 6.44
CA LEU A 71 21.05 4.55 6.73
C LEU A 71 21.35 3.47 5.68
N ALA A 72 21.59 3.88 4.43
CA ALA A 72 21.91 2.99 3.33
C ALA A 72 23.39 2.58 3.30
N THR A 73 24.25 3.26 4.07
CA THR A 73 25.65 2.87 4.21
C THR A 73 25.84 1.84 5.33
N PRO A 74 26.60 0.76 5.09
CA PRO A 74 26.91 -0.21 6.14
C PRO A 74 27.80 0.41 7.22
N PRO A 75 27.74 -0.09 8.47
CA PRO A 75 28.60 0.39 9.56
C PRO A 75 30.08 0.16 9.27
N ALA A 76 30.94 1.03 9.82
CA ALA A 76 32.40 0.96 9.62
C ALA A 76 33.04 -0.34 10.14
N THR A 77 32.37 -1.05 11.05
CA THR A 77 32.77 -2.36 11.58
C THR A 77 32.41 -3.53 10.66
N GLY A 78 31.78 -3.29 9.50
CA GLY A 78 31.31 -4.29 8.56
C GLY A 78 29.88 -4.78 8.89
N GLY A 79 29.07 -5.03 7.86
CA GLY A 79 27.66 -5.44 8.01
C GLY A 79 26.79 -5.13 6.80
N GLN A 80 25.49 -5.39 6.93
CA GLN A 80 24.48 -4.98 5.94
C GLN A 80 23.98 -3.55 6.23
N PRO A 81 23.50 -2.82 5.21
CA PRO A 81 22.82 -1.53 5.40
C PRO A 81 21.65 -1.62 6.40
N PHE A 82 21.37 -0.51 7.09
CA PHE A 82 20.30 -0.46 8.10
C PHE A 82 18.91 -0.40 7.49
N VAL A 83 18.81 -0.01 6.22
CA VAL A 83 17.59 -0.08 5.41
C VAL A 83 17.82 -0.98 4.21
N SER A 84 16.81 -1.79 3.89
CA SER A 84 16.75 -2.50 2.61
C SER A 84 16.51 -1.51 1.46
N PRO A 85 17.01 -1.78 0.24
CA PRO A 85 16.71 -0.95 -0.95
C PRO A 85 15.21 -0.90 -1.27
#